data_AF-A0A7C7T0F2-F1
#
_entry.id   AF-A0A7C7T0F2-F1
#
_cell.length_a   1.000
_cell.length_b   1.000
_cell.length_c   1.000
_cell.angle_alpha   90.00
_cell.angle_beta   90.00
_cell.angle_gamma   90.00
#
_symmetry.space_group_name_H-M   'P 1'
#
loop_
_entity.id
_entity.type
_entity.pdbx_description
1 polymer ?
#
loop_
_entity_poly.entity_id
_entity_poly.type
_entity_poly.pdbx_seq_one_letter_code
_entity_poly.pdbx_strand_id
1 'polypeptide(L)'
;MSQPVTSPPEVKTPVEPSPGRLLSWVMIAVAAWGGMLALGTFLFGLDEETGKPVYSPNPARGLVVLAVVGTFLGVWCLALRSRKRHNSNK
;
A
#
# COMPACT_ATOMS: atom_id res chain seq x y z
N MET A 1 58.01 -18.99 12.19
CA MET A 1 57.20 -17.75 12.25
C MET A 1 55.90 -18.01 11.52
N SER A 2 54.83 -18.33 12.23
CA SER A 2 53.52 -18.63 11.66
C SER A 2 52.73 -17.33 11.52
N GLN A 3 52.33 -16.98 10.30
CA GLN A 3 51.53 -15.79 10.04
C GLN A 3 50.12 -15.93 10.66
N PRO A 4 49.52 -14.85 11.20
CA PRO A 4 48.17 -14.88 11.72
C PRO A 4 47.19 -14.99 10.54
N VAL A 5 46.35 -16.03 10.56
CA VAL A 5 45.29 -16.21 9.56
C VAL A 5 44.24 -15.13 9.80
N THR A 6 44.24 -14.10 8.97
CA THR A 6 43.20 -13.08 8.93
C THR A 6 41.93 -13.70 8.33
N SER A 7 40.91 -13.85 9.17
CA SER A 7 39.57 -14.29 8.76
C SER A 7 39.02 -13.37 7.65
N PRO A 8 38.39 -13.90 6.59
CA PRO A 8 37.84 -13.08 5.52
C PRO A 8 36.71 -12.19 6.04
N PRO A 9 36.53 -10.96 5.49
CA PRO A 9 35.49 -10.04 5.92
C PRO A 9 34.12 -10.66 5.65
N GLU A 10 33.27 -10.67 6.68
CA GLU A 10 31.88 -11.11 6.60
C GLU A 10 31.13 -10.19 5.62
N VAL A 11 31.00 -10.66 4.37
CA VAL A 11 30.20 -9.99 3.34
C VAL A 11 28.74 -10.09 3.76
N LYS A 12 28.23 -9.04 4.40
CA LYS A 12 26.80 -8.85 4.62
C LYS A 12 26.15 -8.73 3.23
N THR A 13 25.60 -9.83 2.75
CA THR A 13 24.84 -9.83 1.50
C THR A 13 23.77 -8.73 1.57
N PRO A 14 23.62 -7.91 0.52
CA PRO A 14 22.56 -6.90 0.49
C PRO A 14 21.23 -7.64 0.67
N VAL A 15 20.46 -7.19 1.67
CA VAL A 15 19.14 -7.75 1.98
C VAL A 15 18.26 -7.57 0.75
N GLU A 16 18.13 -8.62 -0.05
CA GLU A 16 17.24 -8.60 -1.20
C GLU A 16 15.82 -8.36 -0.66
N PRO A 17 15.14 -7.28 -1.08
CA PRO A 17 13.81 -6.99 -0.57
C PRO A 17 12.91 -8.12 -1.04
N SER A 18 12.42 -8.93 -0.10
CA SER A 18 11.50 -10.00 -0.43
C SER A 18 10.30 -9.39 -1.19
N PRO A 19 9.89 -9.96 -2.34
CA PRO A 19 8.85 -9.38 -3.18
C PRO A 19 7.52 -9.16 -2.43
N GLY A 20 7.28 -9.93 -1.36
CA GLY A 20 6.14 -9.72 -0.46
C GLY A 20 6.23 -8.44 0.39
N ARG A 21 7.44 -8.02 0.78
CA ARG A 21 7.65 -6.80 1.58
C ARG A 21 7.45 -5.55 0.73
N LEU A 22 7.98 -5.53 -0.50
CA LEU A 22 7.77 -4.43 -1.44
C LEU A 22 6.27 -4.26 -1.77
N LEU A 23 5.59 -5.38 -2.07
CA LEU A 23 4.16 -5.38 -2.33
C LEU A 23 3.35 -4.85 -1.12
N SER A 24 3.71 -5.24 0.10
CA SER A 24 3.05 -4.72 1.30
C SER A 24 3.21 -3.21 1.46
N TRP A 25 4.38 -2.66 1.13
CA TRP A 25 4.61 -1.20 1.14
C TRP A 25 3.78 -0.48 0.09
N VAL A 26 3.67 -1.05 -1.12
CA VAL A 26 2.79 -0.52 -2.17
C VAL A 26 1.35 -0.46 -1.69
N MET A 27 0.87 -1.50 -1.00
CA MET A 27 -0.51 -1.52 -0.47
C MET A 27 -0.75 -0.46 0.59
N ILE A 28 0.23 -0.21 1.48
CA ILE A 28 0.16 0.87 2.46
C ILE A 28 0.13 2.23 1.77
N ALA A 29 0.96 2.43 0.75
CA ALA A 29 0.97 3.66 -0.04
C ALA A 29 -0.38 3.89 -0.75
N VAL A 30 -0.96 2.84 -1.35
CA VAL A 30 -2.30 2.91 -1.96
C VAL A 30 -3.38 3.22 -0.93
N ALA A 31 -3.31 2.64 0.26
CA ALA A 31 -4.26 2.93 1.33
C ALA A 31 -4.17 4.37 1.82
N ALA A 32 -2.95 4.88 2.04
CA ALA A 32 -2.70 6.27 2.44
C ALA A 32 -3.17 7.25 1.36
N TRP A 33 -2.82 6.98 0.10
CA TRP A 33 -3.23 7.78 -1.04
C TRP A 33 -4.75 7.78 -1.23
N GLY A 34 -5.38 6.61 -1.17
CA GLY A 34 -6.82 6.46 -1.26
C GLY A 34 -7.57 7.17 -0.12
N GLY A 35 -7.03 7.14 1.11
CA GLY A 35 -7.57 7.88 2.24
C GLY A 35 -7.48 9.39 2.05
N MET A 36 -6.36 9.88 1.51
CA MET A 36 -6.16 11.30 1.19
C MET A 36 -7.11 11.77 0.08
N LEU A 37 -7.37 10.94 -0.93
CA LEU A 37 -8.39 11.19 -1.97
C LEU A 37 -9.82 11.17 -1.39
N ALA A 38 -10.13 10.23 -0.51
CA ALA A 38 -11.43 10.18 0.15
C ALA A 38 -11.68 11.44 0.99
N LEU A 39 -10.66 11.92 1.70
CA LEU A 39 -10.75 13.17 2.46
C LEU A 39 -10.90 14.38 1.53
N GLY A 40 -10.16 14.42 0.43
CA GLY A 40 -10.26 15.50 -0.56
C GLY A 40 -11.65 15.58 -1.19
N THR A 41 -12.20 14.44 -1.63
CA THR A 41 -13.55 14.35 -2.22
C THR A 41 -14.67 14.54 -1.19
N PHE A 42 -14.41 14.21 0.07
CA PHE A 42 -15.31 14.51 1.18
C PHE A 42 -15.43 16.02 1.41
N LEU A 43 -14.32 16.74 1.43
CA LEU A 43 -14.28 18.16 1.79
C LEU A 43 -14.54 19.10 0.61
N PHE A 44 -14.09 18.72 -0.59
CA PHE A 44 -14.11 19.58 -1.77
C PHE A 44 -15.02 19.00 -2.85
N GLY A 45 -15.86 19.87 -3.40
CA GLY A 45 -16.62 19.65 -4.62
C GLY A 45 -16.17 20.60 -5.71
N LEU A 46 -16.65 20.38 -6.93
CA LEU A 46 -16.54 21.37 -8.00
C LEU A 46 -17.81 22.21 -8.00
N ASP A 47 -17.64 23.52 -8.13
CA ASP A 47 -18.72 24.42 -8.49
C ASP A 47 -19.18 24.10 -9.92
N GLU A 48 -20.49 23.93 -10.14
CA GLU A 48 -21.02 23.59 -11.47
C GLU A 48 -20.90 24.76 -12.45
N GLU A 49 -20.88 26.00 -11.96
CA GLU A 49 -20.79 27.19 -12.83
C GLU A 49 -19.34 27.57 -13.16
N THR A 50 -18.44 27.45 -12.19
CA THR A 50 -17.04 27.92 -12.35
C THR A 50 -16.02 26.80 -12.50
N GLY A 51 -16.39 25.55 -12.22
CA GLY A 51 -15.48 24.40 -12.21
C GLY A 51 -14.37 24.50 -11.16
N LYS A 52 -14.47 25.44 -10.21
CA LYS A 52 -13.46 25.66 -9.18
C LYS A 52 -13.70 24.73 -7.98
N PRO A 53 -12.64 24.31 -7.28
CA PRO A 53 -12.79 23.57 -6.04
C PRO A 53 -13.40 24.49 -4.97
N VAL A 54 -14.54 24.08 -4.44
CA VAL A 54 -15.25 24.75 -3.35
C VAL A 54 -15.39 23.81 -2.18
N TYR A 55 -15.32 24.37 -0.98
CA TYR A 55 -15.59 23.63 0.24
C TYR A 55 -17.08 23.25 0.28
N SER A 56 -17.37 21.97 0.04
CA SER A 56 -18.73 21.43 -0.05
C SER A 56 -18.71 20.02 0.56
N PRO A 57 -18.80 19.92 1.90
CA PRO A 57 -18.65 18.67 2.60
C PRO A 57 -19.76 17.69 2.21
N ASN A 58 -19.41 16.59 1.54
CA ASN A 58 -20.34 15.56 1.09
C ASN A 58 -19.85 14.15 1.49
N PRO A 59 -20.48 13.52 2.51
CA PRO A 59 -20.08 12.20 2.99
C PRO A 59 -20.23 11.10 1.93
N ALA A 60 -21.18 11.21 1.00
CA ALA A 60 -21.39 10.21 -0.04
C ALA A 60 -20.16 10.11 -0.98
N ARG A 61 -19.56 11.25 -1.34
CA ARG A 61 -18.37 11.27 -2.22
C ARG A 61 -17.17 10.59 -1.57
N GLY A 62 -16.89 10.92 -0.30
CA GLY A 62 -15.83 10.27 0.47
C GLY A 62 -16.06 8.77 0.65
N LEU A 63 -17.31 8.36 0.94
CA LEU A 63 -17.67 6.95 1.09
C LEU A 63 -17.50 6.14 -0.19
N VAL A 64 -17.83 6.70 -1.36
CA VAL A 64 -17.60 6.01 -2.64
C VAL A 64 -16.11 5.74 -2.86
N VAL A 65 -15.25 6.72 -2.61
CA VAL A 65 -13.80 6.53 -2.73
C VAL A 65 -13.29 5.49 -1.74
N LEU A 66 -13.73 5.55 -0.47
CA LEU A 66 -13.37 4.55 0.54
C LEU A 66 -13.86 3.14 0.19
N ALA A 67 -15.06 3.01 -0.37
CA ALA A 67 -15.60 1.72 -0.79
C ALA A 67 -14.77 1.10 -1.91
N VAL A 68 -14.37 1.91 -2.91
CA VAL A 68 -13.52 1.45 -4.02
C VAL A 68 -12.14 1.03 -3.53
N VAL A 69 -11.48 1.88 -2.75
CA VAL A 69 -10.15 1.60 -2.18
C VAL A 69 -10.21 0.38 -1.25
N GLY A 70 -11.22 0.32 -0.38
CA GLY A 70 -11.43 -0.79 0.54
C GLY A 70 -11.70 -2.11 -0.17
N THR A 71 -12.48 -2.09 -1.25
CA THR A 71 -12.74 -3.30 -2.06
C THR A 71 -11.45 -3.80 -2.70
N PHE A 72 -10.64 -2.90 -3.28
CA PHE A 72 -9.36 -3.25 -3.87
C PHE A 72 -8.41 -3.89 -2.85
N LEU A 73 -8.23 -3.23 -1.69
CA LEU A 73 -7.39 -3.75 -0.60
C LEU A 73 -7.94 -5.08 -0.06
N GLY A 74 -9.26 -5.20 0.08
CA GLY A 74 -9.95 -6.38 0.58
C GLY A 74 -9.79 -7.60 -0.33
N VAL A 75 -10.03 -7.44 -1.63
CA VAL A 75 -9.83 -8.50 -2.64
C VAL A 75 -8.38 -8.94 -2.66
N TRP A 76 -7.44 -8.00 -2.56
CA TRP A 76 -6.02 -8.33 -2.52
C TRP A 76 -5.61 -9.10 -1.26
N CYS A 77 -6.06 -8.66 -0.09
CA CYS A 77 -5.86 -9.38 1.17
C CYS A 77 -6.44 -10.80 1.09
N LEU A 78 -7.61 -10.97 0.48
CA LEU A 78 -8.21 -12.28 0.25
C LEU A 78 -7.37 -13.15 -0.69
N ALA A 79 -6.82 -12.56 -1.76
CA ALA A 79 -5.92 -13.25 -2.70
C ALA A 79 -4.62 -13.71 -2.02
N LEU A 80 -4.00 -12.86 -1.20
CA LEU A 80 -2.80 -13.22 -0.42
C LEU A 80 -3.09 -14.35 0.58
N ARG A 81 -4.23 -14.28 1.27
CA ARG A 81 -4.66 -15.32 2.23
C ARG A 81 -4.92 -16.65 1.54
N SER A 82 -5.47 -16.63 0.33
CA SER A 82 -5.70 -17.81 -0.51
C SER A 82 -4.40 -18.46 -0.97
N ARG A 83 -3.40 -17.65 -1.38
CA ARG A 83 -2.05 -18.16 -1.72
C ARG A 83 -1.36 -18.83 -0.55
N LYS A 84 -1.52 -18.30 0.67
CA LYS A 84 -0.93 -18.87 1.89
C LYS A 84 -1.52 -20.25 2.22
N ARG A 85 -2.82 -20.46 1.99
CA ARG A 85 -3.48 -21.77 2.16
C ARG A 85 -2.99 -22.79 1.12
N HIS A 86 -2.79 -22.38 -0.13
CA HIS A 86 -2.34 -23.29 -1.17
C HIS A 86 -0.91 -23.81 -0.97
N ASN A 87 0.00 -23.00 -0.40
CA ASN A 87 1.37 -23.42 -0.08
C ASN A 87 1.50 -24.26 1.20
N SER A 88 0.46 -24.32 2.04
CA SER A 88 0.48 -25.14 3.27
C SER A 88 -0.08 -26.55 3.04
N ASN A 89 -0.56 -26.87 1.84
CA ASN A 89 -1.15 -28.17 1.48
C ASN A 89 -0.27 -28.98 0.51
N LYS A 90 1.02 -28.62 0.43
CA LYS A 90 2.10 -29.40 -0.18
C LYS A 90 3.12 -29.68 0.90
#